data_AF-A0A0B4XGU3-F1
#
_entry.id   AF-A0A0B4XGU3-F1
#
_cell.length_a   1.000
_cell.length_b   1.000
_cell.length_c   1.000
_cell.angle_alpha   90.00
_cell.angle_beta   90.00
_cell.angle_gamma   90.00
#
_symmetry.space_group_name_H-M   'P 1'
#
loop_
_entity.id
_entity.type
_entity.pdbx_description
1 polymer ?
#
loop_
_entity_poly.entity_id
_entity_poly.type
_entity_poly.pdbx_seq_one_letter_code
_entity_poly.pdbx_strand_id
1 'polypeptide(L)' 'MRPLEGLSEGLITASLCHPLDKMPAELVDVMLRLIDRRDAHSIEQRIVPFDILTPESLWT' A
#
# COMPACT_ATOMS: atom_id res chain seq x y z
N MET A 1 -4.39 14.62 -6.52
CA MET A 1 -3.15 13.84 -6.80
C MET A 1 -2.68 14.24 -8.20
N ARG A 2 -1.41 14.62 -8.40
CA ARG A 2 -0.94 14.86 -9.78
C ARG A 2 -0.76 13.50 -10.47
N PRO A 3 -1.20 13.34 -11.73
CA PRO A 3 -0.92 12.15 -12.52
C PRO A 3 0.59 11.89 -12.56
N LEU A 4 1.02 10.63 -12.56
CA LEU A 4 2.38 10.31 -12.99
C LEU A 4 2.52 10.78 -14.43
N GLU A 5 3.43 11.71 -14.69
CA GLU A 5 3.64 12.30 -16.03
C GLU A 5 3.86 11.21 -17.08
N GLY A 6 4.68 10.21 -16.78
CA GLY A 6 4.90 9.05 -17.64
C GLY A 6 3.65 8.18 -17.90
N LEU A 7 2.66 8.17 -17.00
CA LEU A 7 1.37 7.49 -17.22
C LEU A 7 0.47 8.31 -18.16
N SER A 8 0.44 9.63 -17.98
CA SER A 8 -0.33 10.54 -18.85
C SER A 8 0.29 10.70 -20.25
N GLU A 9 1.60 10.57 -20.37
CA GLU A 9 2.35 10.65 -21.63
C GLU A 9 2.38 9.30 -22.38
N GLY A 10 1.82 8.24 -21.79
CA GLY A 10 1.83 6.89 -22.38
C GLY A 10 3.21 6.20 -22.37
N LEU A 11 4.17 6.72 -21.61
CA LEU A 11 5.51 6.13 -21.44
C LEU A 11 5.49 4.90 -20.52
N ILE A 12 4.49 4.81 -19.64
CA ILE A 12 4.29 3.71 -18.69
C ILE A 12 2.84 3.23 -18.82
N THR A 13 2.62 1.92 -18.85
CA THR A 13 1.27 1.33 -19.00
C THR A 13 0.48 1.30 -17.68
N ALA A 14 1.14 1.08 -16.56
CA ALA A 14 0.51 1.04 -15.24
C ALA A 14 1.51 1.33 -14.13
N SER A 15 1.02 1.74 -12.97
CA SER A 15 1.80 1.94 -11.76
C SER A 15 1.19 1.19 -10.58
N LEU A 16 2.03 0.53 -9.79
CA LEU A 16 1.64 -0.06 -8.52
C LEU A 16 1.88 0.97 -7.42
N CYS A 17 0.81 1.48 -6.82
CA CYS A 17 0.91 2.55 -5.84
C CYS A 17 1.29 2.00 -4.47
N HIS A 18 2.29 2.58 -3.81
CA HIS A 18 2.58 2.20 -2.43
C HIS A 18 1.42 2.64 -1.51
N PRO A 19 0.86 1.74 -0.68
CA PRO A 19 -0.26 2.07 0.20
C PRO A 19 0.24 2.83 1.45
N LEU A 20 0.64 4.09 1.24
CA LEU A 20 1.34 4.95 2.20
C LEU A 20 0.61 5.08 3.54
N ASP A 21 -0.72 5.08 3.56
CA ASP A 21 -1.49 5.20 4.80
C ASP A 21 -1.80 3.84 5.44
N LYS A 22 -2.10 2.82 4.62
CA LYS A 22 -2.54 1.49 5.12
C LYS A 22 -1.37 0.66 5.65
N MET A 23 -0.20 0.72 4.98
CA MET A 23 0.95 -0.10 5.38
C MET A 23 1.44 0.24 6.80
N PRO A 24 1.64 1.52 7.18
CA PRO A 24 2.06 1.85 8.54
C PRO A 24 0.97 1.53 9.58
N ALA A 25 -0.30 1.74 9.25
CA ALA A 25 -1.41 1.43 10.15
C ALA A 25 -1.47 -0.06 10.50
N GLU A 26 -1.39 -0.94 9.50
CA GLU A 26 -1.36 -2.40 9.71
C GLU A 26 -0.13 -2.85 10.51
N LEU A 27 1.04 -2.23 10.25
CA LEU A 27 2.25 -2.51 11.02
C LEU A 27 2.07 -2.18 12.50
N VAL A 28 1.58 -0.98 12.81
CA VAL A 28 1.34 -0.55 14.20
C VAL A 28 0.33 -1.46 14.89
N ASP A 29 -0.76 -1.83 14.21
CA ASP A 29 -1.78 -2.73 14.73
C ASP A 29 -1.23 -4.14 15.03
N VAL A 30 -0.36 -4.68 14.17
CA VAL A 30 0.37 -5.94 14.46
C VAL A 30 1.23 -5.79 15.71
N MET A 31 2.02 -4.71 15.80
CA MET A 31 2.90 -4.48 16.95
C MET A 31 2.13 -4.39 18.26
N LEU A 32 1.02 -3.66 18.28
CA LEU A 32 0.16 -3.53 19.45
C LEU A 32 -0.43 -4.89 19.88
N ARG A 33 -0.90 -5.69 18.93
CA ARG A 33 -1.41 -7.04 19.22
C ARG A 33 -0.35 -7.99 19.78
N LEU A 34 0.88 -7.93 19.26
CA LEU A 34 1.97 -8.78 19.76
C LEU A 34 2.39 -8.40 21.17
N ILE A 35 2.41 -7.09 21.48
CA ILE A 35 2.63 -6.59 22.84
C ILE A 35 1.54 -7.09 23.78
N ASP A 36 0.27 -6.97 23.38
CA ASP A 36 -0.88 -7.39 24.19
C ASP A 36 -0.86 -8.89 24.51
N ARG A 37 -0.49 -9.71 23.52
CA ARG A 37 -0.36 -11.18 23.67
C ARG A 37 0.88 -11.62 24.45
N ARG A 38 1.82 -10.71 24.74
CA ARG A 38 3.15 -11.00 25.32
C ARG A 38 3.93 -12.06 24.54
N ASP A 39 3.67 -12.18 23.25
CA ASP A 39 4.29 -13.18 22.39
C ASP A 39 5.38 -12.54 21.53
N ALA A 40 6.57 -12.42 22.13
CA ALA A 40 7.71 -11.75 21.50
C ALA A 40 8.38 -12.55 20.37
N HIS A 41 7.93 -13.80 20.13
CA HIS A 41 8.53 -14.70 19.15
C HIS A 41 7.63 -15.01 17.95
N SER A 42 6.41 -14.47 17.92
CA SER A 42 5.49 -14.69 16.79
C SER A 42 5.86 -13.82 15.58
N ILE A 43 5.89 -14.45 14.40
CA ILE A 43 5.97 -13.78 13.10
C ILE A 43 4.54 -13.65 12.56
N GLU A 44 4.07 -12.41 12.41
CA GLU A 44 2.74 -12.10 11.87
C GLU A 44 2.86 -11.54 10.46
N GLN A 45 2.17 -12.14 9.49
CA GLN A 45 2.12 -11.66 8.12
C GLN A 45 0.78 -10.98 7.83
N ARG A 46 0.83 -9.83 7.17
CA ARG A 46 -0.36 -9.07 6.74
C ARG A 46 -0.32 -8.83 5.24
N ILE A 47 -1.48 -8.98 4.61
CA ILE A 47 -1.67 -8.61 3.21
C ILE A 47 -2.23 -7.19 3.20
N VAL A 48 -1.46 -6.25 2.66
CA VAL A 48 -1.89 -4.86 2.49
C VAL A 48 -2.21 -4.65 1.01
N PRO A 49 -3.47 -4.36 0.65
CA PRO A 49 -3.83 -4.10 -0.72
C PRO A 49 -3.21 -2.78 -1.19
N PHE A 50 -2.82 -2.75 -2.45
CA PHE A 50 -2.37 -1.55 -3.14
C PHE A 50 -3.29 -1.26 -4.32
N ASP A 51 -3.26 -0.01 -4.77
CA ASP A 51 -4.00 0.42 -5.95
C ASP A 51 -3.12 0.33 -7.20
N ILE A 52 -3.74 -0.06 -8.32
CA ILE A 52 -3.10 -0.04 -9.64
C ILE A 52 -3.65 1.18 -10.36
N LEU A 53 -2.76 2.09 -10.77
CA LEU A 53 -3.12 3.20 -11.63
C LEU A 53 -2.83 2.85 -13.08
N THR A 54 -3.85 2.96 -13.92
CA THR A 54 -3.75 2.89 -15.38
C THR A 54 -4.17 4.23 -15.99
N PRO A 55 -3.93 4.48 -17.29
CA PRO A 55 -4.36 5.73 -17.93
C PRO A 55 -5.87 5.98 -17.79
N GLU A 56 -6.69 4.93 -17.79
CA GLU A 56 -8.15 5.01 -17.60
C GLU A 56 -8.52 5.49 -16.18
N SER A 57 -7.67 5.17 -15.20
CA SER A 57 -7.87 5.55 -13.80
C SER A 57 -7.68 7.06 -13.56
N LEU A 58 -7.07 7.79 -14.50
CA LEU A 58 -6.87 9.25 -14.38
C LEU A 58 -8.15 10.07 -14.57
N TRP A 59 -9.18 9.45 -15.16
CA TRP A 59 -10.44 10.11 -15.54
C TRP A 59 -11.62 9.66 -14.69
N THR A 60 -11.37 8.79 -13.71
CA THR A 60 -12.37 8.24 -12.78
C THR A 60 -12.24 8.93 -11.43
#